data_AF-A6QBA2-F1
#
_entry.id   AF-A6QBA2-F1
#
_cell.length_a   1.000
_cell.length_b   1.000
_cell.length_c   1.000
_cell.angle_alpha   90.00
_cell.angle_beta   90.00
_cell.angle_gamma   90.00
#
_symmetry.space_group_name_H-M   'P 1'
#
loop_
_entity.id
_entity.type
_entity.pdbx_description
1 polymer ?
#
loop_
_entity_poly.entity_id
_entity_poly.type
_entity_poly.pdbx_seq_one_letter_code
_entity_poly.pdbx_strand_id
1 'polypeptide(L)'
;MRRKMMKKTAVVLFFGSGLLFAALSPQVQNEKDLAVMTDFAKSHPKVMATLRVIDLEEKVIRFGAGCKVIFHRKESLKPKGMVGPADPLEFKRSTCLVD
;
A
#
# COMPACT_ATOMS: atom_id res chain seq x y z
N MET A 1 33.92 -60.15 -17.13
CA MET A 1 32.94 -59.36 -16.35
C MET A 1 32.90 -57.92 -16.88
N ARG A 2 31.85 -57.51 -17.61
CA ARG A 2 31.66 -56.10 -18.05
C ARG A 2 30.76 -55.39 -17.04
N ARG A 3 31.31 -54.43 -16.28
CA ARG A 3 30.52 -53.60 -15.35
C ARG A 3 29.72 -52.58 -16.17
N LYS A 4 28.39 -52.67 -16.14
CA LYS A 4 27.48 -51.65 -16.71
C LYS A 4 27.54 -50.40 -15.82
N MET A 5 27.99 -49.28 -16.38
CA MET A 5 27.96 -47.98 -15.72
C MET A 5 26.52 -47.44 -15.73
N MET A 6 25.83 -47.45 -14.59
CA MET A 6 24.53 -46.78 -14.44
C MET A 6 24.76 -45.26 -14.42
N LYS A 7 24.37 -44.57 -15.50
CA LYS A 7 24.30 -43.11 -15.54
C LYS A 7 23.20 -42.65 -14.60
N LYS A 8 23.58 -42.05 -13.47
CA LYS A 8 22.65 -41.42 -12.52
C LYS A 8 22.28 -40.05 -13.09
N THR A 9 21.14 -39.96 -13.77
CA THR A 9 20.59 -38.69 -14.25
C THR A 9 19.94 -37.98 -13.06
N ALA A 10 20.65 -37.06 -12.43
CA ALA A 10 20.10 -36.21 -11.39
C ALA A 10 19.21 -35.13 -12.05
N VAL A 11 17.90 -35.25 -11.90
CA VAL A 11 16.94 -34.21 -12.30
C VAL A 11 16.95 -33.14 -11.21
N VAL A 12 17.59 -32.01 -11.47
CA VAL A 12 17.59 -30.84 -10.59
C VAL A 12 16.32 -30.03 -10.88
N LEU A 13 15.33 -30.12 -10.01
CA LEU A 13 14.13 -29.29 -10.02
C LEU A 13 14.50 -27.90 -9.48
N PHE A 14 14.62 -26.92 -10.38
CA PHE A 14 14.85 -25.52 -10.04
C PHE A 14 13.51 -24.90 -9.62
N PHE A 15 13.28 -24.73 -8.31
CA PHE A 15 12.12 -24.01 -7.77
C PHE A 15 12.29 -22.52 -8.03
N GLY A 16 11.89 -22.06 -9.21
CA GLY A 16 11.75 -20.65 -9.53
C GLY A 16 10.42 -20.11 -9.01
N SER A 17 10.31 -19.85 -7.71
CA SER A 17 9.21 -19.05 -7.16
C SER A 17 9.44 -17.58 -7.50
N GLY A 18 9.00 -17.18 -8.69
CA GLY A 18 8.87 -15.77 -9.03
C GLY A 18 7.96 -15.08 -8.02
N LEU A 19 8.45 -14.01 -7.39
CA LEU A 19 7.68 -13.17 -6.47
C LEU A 19 6.53 -12.52 -7.27
N LEU A 20 5.37 -13.19 -7.29
CA LEU A 20 4.14 -12.58 -7.78
C LEU A 20 3.71 -11.56 -6.75
N PHE A 21 3.98 -10.27 -7.03
CA PHE A 21 3.39 -9.15 -6.29
C PHE A 21 1.91 -9.12 -6.63
N ALA A 22 1.10 -9.89 -5.90
CA ALA A 22 -0.34 -9.87 -6.04
C ALA A 22 -0.87 -8.49 -5.63
N ALA A 23 -1.85 -7.98 -6.38
CA ALA A 23 -2.65 -6.86 -5.93
C ALA A 23 -3.29 -7.22 -4.58
N LEU A 24 -3.28 -6.29 -3.63
CA LEU A 24 -4.00 -6.46 -2.38
C LEU A 24 -5.51 -6.47 -2.65
N SER A 25 -6.25 -7.22 -1.84
CA SER A 25 -7.71 -7.13 -1.86
C SER A 25 -8.16 -5.72 -1.45
N PRO A 26 -9.32 -5.24 -1.93
CA PRO A 26 -9.83 -3.91 -1.57
C PRO A 26 -9.93 -3.70 -0.05
N GLN A 27 -10.33 -4.73 0.70
CA GLN A 27 -10.42 -4.65 2.16
C GLN A 27 -9.06 -4.36 2.80
N VAL A 28 -8.02 -5.12 2.44
CA VAL A 28 -6.67 -4.96 3.02
C VAL A 28 -6.06 -3.63 2.61
N GLN A 29 -6.32 -3.18 1.37
CA GLN A 29 -5.85 -1.88 0.92
C GLN A 29 -6.52 -0.74 1.71
N ASN A 30 -7.84 -0.79 1.86
CA ASN A 30 -8.60 0.22 2.59
C ASN A 30 -8.23 0.29 4.07
N GLU A 31 -7.97 -0.86 4.71
CA GLU A 31 -7.49 -0.90 6.09
C GLU A 31 -6.15 -0.16 6.26
N LYS A 32 -5.20 -0.40 5.35
CA LYS A 32 -3.90 0.28 5.36
C LYS A 32 -4.05 1.78 5.12
N ASP A 33 -4.93 2.17 4.20
CA ASP A 33 -5.17 3.58 3.90
C ASP A 33 -5.84 4.29 5.07
N LEU A 34 -6.81 3.64 5.71
CA LEU A 34 -7.47 4.13 6.92
C LEU A 34 -6.47 4.31 8.05
N ALA A 35 -5.53 3.38 8.23
CA ALA A 35 -4.48 3.49 9.23
C ALA A 35 -3.64 4.75 9.01
N VAL A 36 -3.16 5.00 7.79
CA VAL A 36 -2.38 6.20 7.44
C VAL A 36 -3.16 7.48 7.75
N MET A 37 -4.43 7.56 7.34
CA MET A 37 -5.26 8.74 7.57
C MET A 37 -5.56 8.94 9.06
N THR A 38 -5.78 7.86 9.80
CA THR A 38 -6.03 7.91 11.24
C THR A 38 -4.78 8.34 12.00
N ASP A 39 -3.61 7.82 11.62
CA ASP A 39 -2.33 8.18 12.24
C ASP A 39 -2.00 9.66 12.01
N PHE A 40 -2.26 10.17 10.80
CA PHE A 40 -2.17 11.60 10.54
C PHE A 40 -3.09 12.41 11.45
N ALA A 41 -4.36 12.00 11.60
CA ALA A 41 -5.28 12.72 12.48
C ALA A 41 -4.78 12.70 13.94
N LYS A 42 -4.29 11.55 14.43
CA LYS A 42 -3.75 11.40 15.79
C LYS A 42 -2.52 12.26 16.05
N SER A 43 -1.68 12.51 15.03
CA SER A 43 -0.48 13.33 15.19
C SER A 43 -0.74 14.83 15.12
N HIS A 44 -1.94 15.28 14.74
CA HIS A 44 -2.29 16.69 14.60
C HIS A 44 -3.51 17.03 15.49
N PRO A 45 -3.29 17.56 16.71
CA PRO A 45 -4.34 17.69 17.74
C PRO A 45 -5.61 18.40 17.27
N LYS A 46 -5.48 19.46 16.46
CA LYS A 46 -6.62 20.22 15.94
C LYS A 46 -7.42 19.45 14.90
N VAL A 47 -6.76 18.65 14.05
CA VAL A 47 -7.44 17.75 13.12
C VAL A 47 -8.27 16.74 13.91
N MET A 48 -7.70 16.10 14.94
CA MET A 48 -8.43 15.14 15.78
C MET A 48 -9.58 15.80 16.54
N ALA A 49 -9.33 16.95 17.18
CA ALA A 49 -10.32 17.67 17.99
C ALA A 49 -11.54 18.13 17.18
N THR A 50 -11.39 18.33 15.87
CA THR A 50 -12.44 18.82 14.99
C THR A 50 -12.75 17.88 13.82
N LEU A 51 -12.36 16.62 13.95
CA LEU A 51 -12.54 15.59 12.93
C LEU A 51 -14.03 15.41 12.61
N ARG A 52 -14.38 15.38 11.32
CA ARG A 52 -15.76 15.16 10.87
C ARG A 52 -15.90 13.90 10.03
N VAL A 53 -15.00 13.71 9.06
CA VAL A 53 -15.08 12.61 8.09
C VAL A 53 -13.67 12.16 7.73
N ILE A 54 -13.48 10.85 7.64
CA ILE A 54 -12.37 10.21 6.94
C ILE A 54 -12.97 9.53 5.71
N ASP A 55 -12.59 9.99 4.52
CA ASP A 55 -13.12 9.53 3.24
C ASP A 55 -12.01 8.80 2.47
N LEU A 56 -12.11 7.47 2.36
CA LEU A 56 -11.11 6.64 1.71
C LEU A 56 -11.17 6.69 0.18
N GLU A 57 -12.36 6.94 -0.38
CA GLU A 57 -12.57 7.03 -1.82
C GLU A 57 -11.91 8.31 -2.35
N GLU A 58 -12.23 9.44 -1.72
CA GLU A 58 -11.64 10.75 -2.05
C GLU A 58 -10.23 10.93 -1.47
N LYS A 59 -9.82 10.07 -0.52
CA LYS A 59 -8.55 10.16 0.22
C LYS A 59 -8.42 11.50 0.95
N VAL A 60 -9.49 11.89 1.63
CA VAL A 60 -9.61 13.19 2.31
C VAL A 60 -10.05 13.03 3.76
N ILE A 61 -9.39 13.76 4.67
CA ILE A 61 -9.91 14.00 6.01
C ILE A 61 -10.60 15.36 6.02
N ARG A 62 -11.86 15.42 6.43
CA ARG A 62 -12.60 16.68 6.64
C ARG A 62 -12.62 17.00 8.13
N PHE A 63 -12.19 18.21 8.47
CA PHE A 63 -12.09 18.67 9.85
C PHE A 63 -12.42 20.16 9.94
N GLY A 64 -12.69 20.67 11.14
CA GLY A 64 -12.97 22.09 11.37
C GLY A 64 -14.11 22.64 10.49
N ALA A 65 -14.24 23.96 10.43
CA ALA A 65 -15.25 24.60 9.59
C ALA A 65 -14.84 24.59 8.10
N GLY A 66 -15.00 23.45 7.44
CA GLY A 66 -14.76 23.30 6.00
C GLY A 66 -13.32 22.98 5.59
N CYS A 67 -12.44 22.67 6.55
CA CYS A 67 -11.06 22.32 6.29
C CYS A 67 -10.90 20.88 5.80
N LYS A 68 -9.87 20.65 4.98
CA LYS A 68 -9.57 19.34 4.39
C LYS A 68 -8.08 19.06 4.41
N VAL A 69 -7.73 17.83 4.76
CA VAL A 69 -6.42 17.22 4.49
C VAL A 69 -6.59 16.29 3.30
N ILE A 70 -5.72 16.42 2.31
CA ILE A 70 -5.77 15.64 1.07
C ILE A 70 -4.55 14.73 1.03
N PHE A 71 -4.79 13.46 0.72
CA PHE A 71 -3.76 12.44 0.54
C PHE A 71 -3.67 12.05 -0.93
N HIS A 72 -2.50 11.61 -1.37
CA HIS A 72 -2.34 10.97 -2.67
C HIS A 72 -1.54 9.68 -2.55
N ARG A 73 -1.50 8.90 -3.63
CA ARG A 73 -0.65 7.72 -3.72
C ARG A 73 0.77 8.16 -4.02
N LYS A 74 1.76 7.68 -3.27
CA LYS A 74 3.17 7.90 -3.59
C LYS A 74 3.49 7.23 -4.93
N GLU A 75 3.81 8.00 -5.95
CA GLU A 75 4.11 7.42 -7.27
C GLU A 75 5.36 6.54 -7.17
N SER A 76 5.22 5.26 -7.51
CA SER A 76 6.34 4.33 -7.63
C SER A 76 6.47 3.84 -9.06
N LEU A 77 7.72 3.75 -9.54
CA LEU A 77 8.02 3.22 -10.87
C LEU A 77 7.75 1.71 -10.86
N LYS A 78 6.62 1.30 -11.44
CA LYS A 78 6.28 -0.11 -11.63
C LYS A 78 6.72 -0.56 -13.03
N PRO A 79 7.44 -1.70 -13.17
CA PRO A 79 7.74 -2.28 -14.48
C PRO A 79 6.46 -2.48 -15.29
N LYS A 80 6.51 -2.23 -16.60
CA LYS A 80 5.35 -2.43 -17.49
C LYS A 80 4.82 -3.86 -17.36
N GLY A 81 3.54 -3.99 -17.06
CA GLY A 81 2.86 -5.29 -16.89
C GLY A 81 2.79 -5.83 -15.47
N MET A 82 3.38 -5.17 -14.46
CA MET A 82 3.20 -5.54 -13.05
C MET A 82 2.07 -4.74 -12.40
N VAL A 83 1.00 -5.43 -11.99
CA VAL A 83 -0.19 -4.88 -11.33
C VAL A 83 -0.15 -5.05 -9.80
N GLY A 84 1.04 -4.85 -9.21
CA GLY A 84 1.23 -4.99 -7.76
C GLY A 84 0.31 -4.09 -6.94
N PRO A 85 0.35 -4.21 -5.59
CA PRO A 85 -0.49 -3.42 -4.69
C PRO A 85 -0.53 -1.94 -5.05
N ALA A 86 -1.65 -1.27 -4.74
CA ALA A 86 -1.70 0.18 -4.85
C ALA A 86 -0.63 0.79 -3.94
N ASP A 87 -0.04 1.88 -4.40
CA ASP A 87 1.02 2.54 -3.64
C ASP A 87 0.48 3.08 -2.30
N PRO A 88 1.32 3.26 -1.28
CA PRO A 88 0.87 3.82 -0.02
C PRO A 88 0.33 5.25 -0.19
N LEU A 89 -0.62 5.63 0.68
CA LEU A 89 -1.02 7.03 0.80
C LEU A 89 0.08 7.85 1.48
N GLU A 90 0.22 9.09 1.04
CA GLU A 90 1.03 10.11 1.69
C GLU A 90 0.28 11.44 1.74
N PHE A 91 0.59 12.26 2.75
CA PHE A 91 0.05 13.60 2.87
C PHE A 91 0.47 14.43 1.66
N LYS A 92 -0.50 15.04 0.99
CA LYS A 92 -0.25 15.96 -0.13
C LYS A 92 -0.26 17.40 0.32
N ARG A 93 -1.38 17.82 0.92
CA ARG A 93 -1.62 19.20 1.35
C ARG A 93 -2.81 19.29 2.30
N SER A 94 -2.91 20.41 3.00
CA SER A 94 -4.11 20.81 3.76
C SER A 94 -4.63 22.15 3.26
N THR A 95 -5.93 22.41 3.40
CA THR A 95 -6.53 23.72 3.12
C THR A 95 -6.47 24.68 4.31
N CYS A 96 -6.11 24.19 5.49
CA CYS A 96 -6.02 24.95 6.74
C CYS A 96 -4.81 24.48 7.56
N LEU A 97 -4.45 25.24 8.60
CA LEU A 97 -3.49 24.79 9.61
C LEU A 97 -4.03 23.54 10.33
N VAL A 98 -3.19 22.50 10.37
CA VAL A 98 -3.51 21.19 10.96
C VAL A 98 -3.20 21.13 12.45
N ASP A 99 -2.42 22.10 12.95
CA ASP A 99 -2.13 22.32 14.38
C ASP A 99 -2.86 23.56 14.91
#